data_AF-A0A935Q8P4-F1
#
_entry.id   AF-A0A935Q8P4-F1
#
_cell.length_a   1.000
_cell.length_b   1.000
_cell.length_c   1.000
_cell.angle_alpha   90.00
_cell.angle_beta   90.00
_cell.angle_gamma   90.00
#
_symmetry.space_group_name_H-M   'P 1'
#
loop_
_entity.id
_entity.type
_entity.pdbx_description
1 polymer ?
#
loop_
_entity_poly.entity_id
_entity_poly.type
_entity_poly.pdbx_seq_one_letter_code
_entity_poly.pdbx_strand_id
1 'polypeptide(L)'
;MKYCIQFKKYLLPAIVMLALFFLPACTRKISFQTSAVVPAAEGAVKVKKDNNNNYTIQVDLSNLSEPERLQPPKKTYVVWMESSDVRVKNIGQINSSTAFLSKRLKASFETVSSIQPTRIFITAEEDGTVQYPGMQVLTTANF
;
A
#
# COMPACT_ATOMS: atom_id res chain seq x y z
N MET A 1 -27.83 -46.37 18.31
CA MET A 1 -28.10 -45.03 18.89
C MET A 1 -26.94 -44.42 19.72
N LYS A 2 -25.99 -45.21 20.26
CA LYS A 2 -24.84 -44.70 21.05
C LYS A 2 -23.79 -43.90 20.25
N TYR A 3 -23.57 -44.24 18.97
CA TYR A 3 -22.59 -43.57 18.11
C TYR A 3 -22.95 -42.11 17.76
N CYS A 4 -24.25 -41.79 17.62
CA CYS A 4 -24.72 -40.43 17.31
C CYS A 4 -24.51 -39.45 18.49
N ILE A 5 -24.58 -39.95 19.73
CA ILE A 5 -24.37 -39.15 20.95
C ILE A 5 -22.87 -38.88 21.18
N GLN A 6 -22.01 -39.86 20.90
CA GLN A 6 -20.55 -39.69 21.02
C GLN A 6 -20.01 -38.69 20.00
N PHE A 7 -20.53 -38.70 18.77
CA PHE A 7 -20.14 -37.73 17.74
C PHE A 7 -20.39 -36.28 18.21
N LYS A 8 -21.55 -36.01 18.81
CA LYS A 8 -21.93 -34.69 19.35
C LYS A 8 -21.03 -34.23 20.52
N LYS A 9 -20.49 -35.17 21.30
CA LYS A 9 -19.65 -34.92 22.48
C LYS A 9 -18.22 -34.48 22.11
N TYR A 10 -17.71 -34.96 20.98
CA TYR A 10 -16.39 -34.57 20.46
C TYR A 10 -16.46 -33.48 19.38
N LEU A 11 -17.62 -33.28 18.74
CA LEU A 11 -17.85 -32.22 17.76
C LEU A 11 -17.73 -30.81 18.39
N LEU A 12 -18.30 -30.60 19.58
CA LEU A 12 -18.25 -29.32 20.29
C LEU A 12 -16.81 -28.87 20.67
N PRO A 13 -15.98 -29.71 21.33
CA PRO A 13 -14.61 -29.31 21.67
C PRO A 13 -13.72 -29.16 20.42
N ALA A 14 -13.97 -29.93 19.36
CA ALA A 14 -13.25 -29.77 18.09
C ALA A 14 -13.53 -28.42 17.41
N ILE A 15 -14.78 -27.93 17.45
CA ILE A 15 -15.14 -26.59 16.94
C ILE A 15 -14.48 -25.48 17.77
N VAL A 16 -14.43 -25.63 19.11
CA VAL A 16 -13.78 -24.65 20.00
C VAL A 16 -12.25 -24.63 19.78
N MET A 17 -11.62 -25.78 19.54
CA MET A 17 -10.19 -25.87 19.22
C MET A 17 -9.85 -25.29 17.85
N LEU A 18 -10.74 -25.41 16.86
CA LEU A 18 -10.57 -24.83 15.53
C LEU A 18 -10.71 -23.29 15.53
N ALA A 19 -11.53 -22.73 16.43
CA ALA A 19 -11.73 -21.28 16.54
C ALA A 19 -10.49 -20.51 17.06
N LEU A 20 -9.55 -21.18 17.74
CA LEU A 20 -8.35 -20.57 18.33
C LEU A 20 -7.26 -20.20 17.30
N PHE A 21 -7.39 -20.61 16.03
CA PHE A 21 -6.37 -20.35 15.00
C PHE A 21 -6.58 -19.06 14.21
N PHE A 22 -7.65 -18.30 14.44
CA PHE A 22 -7.91 -17.05 13.73
C PHE A 22 -7.30 -15.84 14.47
N LEU A 23 -5.97 -15.70 14.43
CA LEU A 23 -5.34 -14.45 14.84
C LEU A 23 -5.63 -13.36 13.79
N PRO A 24 -6.19 -12.20 14.16
CA PRO A 24 -6.44 -11.11 13.23
C PRO A 24 -5.10 -10.55 12.74
N ALA A 25 -4.83 -10.64 11.44
CA ALA A 25 -3.70 -9.94 10.83
C ALA A 25 -3.97 -8.43 10.88
N CYS A 26 -3.26 -7.72 11.75
CA CYS A 26 -3.36 -6.26 11.87
C CYS A 26 -2.93 -5.62 10.53
N THR A 27 -3.89 -5.04 9.83
CA THR A 27 -3.68 -4.28 8.60
C THR A 27 -3.78 -2.80 8.95
N ARG A 28 -2.75 -2.02 8.63
CA ARG A 28 -2.80 -0.54 8.75
C ARG A 28 -3.17 0.06 7.40
N LYS A 29 -4.17 0.93 7.37
CA LYS A 29 -4.58 1.69 6.18
C LYS A 29 -4.58 3.18 6.52
N ILE A 30 -3.84 3.98 5.76
CA ILE A 30 -3.73 5.43 5.96
C ILE A 30 -3.96 6.13 4.63
N SER A 31 -4.81 7.15 4.63
CA SER A 31 -5.09 7.98 3.45
C SER A 31 -3.95 8.97 3.18
N PHE A 32 -3.78 9.35 1.93
CA PHE A 32 -2.92 10.48 1.58
C PHE A 32 -3.53 11.79 2.08
N GLN A 33 -2.67 12.73 2.46
CA GLN A 33 -3.05 14.11 2.74
C GLN A 33 -3.37 14.85 1.43
N THR A 34 -4.15 15.92 1.53
CA THR A 34 -4.47 16.77 0.38
C THR A 34 -3.19 17.34 -0.24
N SER A 35 -3.04 17.14 -1.55
CA SER A 35 -1.90 17.64 -2.31
C SER A 35 -2.09 19.11 -2.70
N ALA A 36 -1.02 19.90 -2.61
CA ALA A 36 -0.97 21.22 -3.23
C ALA A 36 -0.73 21.15 -4.76
N VAL A 37 -0.13 20.05 -5.25
CA VAL A 37 0.24 19.86 -6.66
C VAL A 37 -0.92 19.24 -7.45
N VAL A 38 -1.65 18.30 -6.83
CA VAL A 38 -2.81 17.61 -7.43
C VAL A 38 -3.98 17.55 -6.44
N PRO A 39 -4.69 18.66 -6.17
CA PRO A 39 -5.69 18.74 -5.10
C PRO A 39 -6.84 17.73 -5.19
N ALA A 40 -7.17 17.29 -6.40
CA ALA A 40 -8.23 16.32 -6.64
C ALA A 40 -7.79 14.86 -6.39
N ALA A 41 -6.48 14.60 -6.27
CA ALA A 41 -5.97 13.24 -6.10
C ALA A 41 -6.33 12.70 -4.71
N GLU A 42 -6.87 11.50 -4.71
CA GLU A 42 -7.29 10.77 -3.51
C GLU A 42 -6.62 9.40 -3.51
N GLY A 43 -6.44 8.83 -2.32
CA GLY A 43 -5.95 7.47 -2.22
C GLY A 43 -5.54 7.09 -0.81
N ALA A 44 -5.11 5.84 -0.68
CA ALA A 44 -4.63 5.30 0.58
C ALA A 44 -3.52 4.29 0.38
N VAL A 45 -2.74 4.13 1.44
CA VAL A 45 -1.70 3.11 1.57
C VAL A 45 -2.14 2.08 2.58
N LYS A 46 -2.05 0.81 2.21
CA LYS A 46 -2.30 -0.33 3.07
C LYS A 46 -1.00 -1.07 3.30
N VAL A 47 -0.63 -1.21 4.57
CA VAL A 47 0.56 -1.94 5.01
C VAL A 47 0.08 -3.17 5.79
N LYS A 48 0.50 -4.35 5.34
CA LYS A 48 0.16 -5.63 5.95
C LYS A 48 1.43 -6.44 6.17
N LYS A 49 1.61 -6.96 7.38
CA LYS A 49 2.67 -7.93 7.67
C LYS A 49 2.28 -9.32 7.18
N ASP A 50 3.17 -9.98 6.45
CA ASP A 50 3.00 -11.34 5.96
C ASP A 50 3.54 -12.39 6.95
N ASN A 51 3.38 -13.67 6.62
CA ASN A 51 3.84 -14.78 7.47
C ASN A 51 5.37 -14.93 7.49
N ASN A 52 6.07 -14.29 6.56
CA ASN A 52 7.53 -14.29 6.44
C ASN A 52 8.17 -13.06 7.11
N ASN A 53 7.39 -12.30 7.89
CA ASN A 53 7.79 -11.05 8.53
C ASN A 53 8.16 -9.90 7.57
N ASN A 54 7.74 -9.97 6.30
CA ASN A 54 7.81 -8.84 5.39
C ASN A 54 6.53 -8.01 5.46
N TYR A 55 6.58 -6.80 4.91
CA TYR A 55 5.51 -5.84 4.83
C TYR A 55 5.10 -5.67 3.37
N THR A 56 3.88 -6.12 3.04
CA THR A 56 3.23 -5.78 1.78
C THR A 56 2.73 -4.34 1.86
N ILE A 57 3.16 -3.52 0.92
CA ILE A 57 2.78 -2.11 0.78
C ILE A 57 1.95 -2.00 -0.49
N GLN A 58 0.67 -1.69 -0.33
CA GLN A 58 -0.27 -1.47 -1.42
C GLN A 58 -0.71 -0.01 -1.43
N VAL A 59 -0.63 0.63 -2.59
CA VAL A 59 -1.02 2.02 -2.82
C VAL A 59 -2.12 2.03 -3.86
N ASP A 60 -3.26 2.62 -3.52
CA ASP A 60 -4.40 2.79 -4.42
C ASP A 60 -4.72 4.28 -4.54
N LEU A 61 -4.80 4.79 -5.78
CA LEU A 61 -5.00 6.20 -6.10
C LEU A 61 -6.16 6.37 -7.10
N SER A 62 -6.86 7.49 -6.97
CA SER A 62 -7.88 7.97 -7.89
C SER A 62 -7.75 9.48 -8.11
N ASN A 63 -8.26 9.97 -9.24
CA ASN A 63 -8.18 11.38 -9.63
C ASN A 63 -6.72 11.91 -9.69
N LEU A 64 -5.75 11.01 -9.89
CA LEU A 64 -4.35 11.38 -10.05
C LEU A 64 -4.15 11.94 -11.47
N SER A 65 -3.62 13.16 -11.56
CA SER A 65 -3.29 13.77 -12.85
C SER A 65 -2.14 13.04 -13.51
N GLU A 66 -2.10 13.00 -14.85
CA GLU A 66 -0.95 12.44 -15.56
C GLU A 66 0.30 13.28 -15.30
N PRO A 67 1.50 12.65 -15.18
CA PRO A 67 2.72 13.35 -14.81
C PRO A 67 3.12 14.42 -15.86
N GLU A 68 2.79 14.20 -17.13
CA GLU A 68 3.04 15.13 -18.24
C GLU A 68 2.18 16.40 -18.16
N ARG A 69 1.08 16.37 -17.38
CA ARG A 69 0.17 17.49 -17.19
C ARG A 69 0.54 18.37 -15.98
N LEU A 70 1.56 17.96 -15.22
CA LEU A 70 2.06 18.74 -14.09
C LEU A 70 2.84 19.96 -14.57
N GLN A 71 3.11 20.89 -13.65
CA GLN A 71 3.91 22.09 -13.91
C GLN A 71 5.03 22.18 -12.85
N PRO A 72 6.30 21.95 -13.23
CA PRO A 72 6.76 21.52 -14.56
C PRO A 72 6.30 20.09 -14.91
N PRO A 73 6.21 19.75 -16.20
CA PRO A 73 5.84 18.41 -16.64
C PRO A 73 6.89 17.38 -16.22
N LYS A 74 6.44 16.15 -15.92
CA LYS A 74 7.27 15.01 -15.51
C LYS A 74 6.88 13.76 -16.30
N LYS A 75 7.65 12.68 -16.15
CA LYS A 75 7.44 11.43 -16.91
C LYS A 75 6.79 10.33 -16.11
N THR A 76 7.06 10.27 -14.80
CA THR A 76 6.57 9.17 -13.97
C THR A 76 6.33 9.60 -12.53
N TYR A 77 5.58 8.77 -11.81
CA TYR A 77 5.45 8.87 -10.36
C TYR A 77 6.27 7.79 -9.68
N VAL A 78 7.03 8.18 -8.67
CA VAL A 78 7.86 7.27 -7.86
C VAL A 78 7.30 7.21 -6.45
N VAL A 79 7.17 5.99 -5.93
CA VAL A 79 6.75 5.72 -4.57
C VAL A 79 7.98 5.60 -3.68
N TRP A 80 7.96 6.30 -2.57
CA TRP A 80 9.03 6.37 -1.59
C TRP A 80 8.56 5.89 -0.22
N MET A 81 9.50 5.34 0.53
CA MET A 81 9.30 4.85 1.89
C MET A 81 10.33 5.47 2.83
N GLU A 82 9.86 5.92 4.00
CA GLU A 82 10.70 6.21 5.17
C GLU A 82 10.53 5.09 6.20
N SER A 83 11.60 4.75 6.93
CA SER A 83 11.55 3.84 8.08
C SER A 83 12.41 4.37 9.23
N SER A 84 12.35 3.72 10.39
CA SER A 84 13.22 4.05 11.53
C SER A 84 14.71 3.96 11.17
N ASP A 85 15.06 3.01 10.30
CA ASP A 85 16.45 2.63 10.01
C ASP A 85 16.96 3.26 8.71
N VAL A 86 16.05 3.62 7.80
CA VAL A 86 16.35 4.18 6.48
C VAL A 86 15.57 5.47 6.30
N ARG A 87 16.28 6.59 6.11
CA ARG A 87 15.62 7.90 5.97
C ARG A 87 14.61 7.92 4.82
N VAL A 88 15.02 7.54 3.62
CA VAL A 88 14.19 7.55 2.42
C VAL A 88 14.69 6.46 1.46
N LYS A 89 13.77 5.68 0.88
CA LYS A 89 14.08 4.65 -0.13
C LYS A 89 13.06 4.69 -1.26
N ASN A 90 13.55 4.67 -2.50
CA ASN A 90 12.72 4.43 -3.69
C ASN A 90 12.25 2.96 -3.66
N ILE A 91 10.94 2.73 -3.64
CA ILE A 91 10.36 1.38 -3.61
C ILE A 91 9.75 0.96 -4.95
N GLY A 92 9.73 1.86 -5.93
CA GLY A 92 9.32 1.60 -7.30
C GLY A 92 8.51 2.73 -7.91
N GLN A 93 8.24 2.61 -9.21
CA GLN A 93 7.40 3.55 -9.95
C GLN A 93 5.96 3.05 -10.04
N ILE A 94 5.02 3.99 -10.12
CA ILE A 94 3.62 3.66 -10.39
C ILE A 94 3.52 3.24 -11.86
N ASN A 95 3.02 2.02 -12.11
CA ASN A 95 2.81 1.52 -13.45
C ASN A 95 1.64 2.25 -14.12
N SER A 96 1.95 3.40 -14.70
CA SER A 96 1.07 4.15 -15.57
C SER A 96 1.21 3.63 -16.98
N SER A 97 0.66 2.46 -17.28
CA SER A 97 0.31 2.23 -18.69
C SER A 97 -0.67 3.35 -19.04
N THR A 98 -0.25 4.24 -19.93
CA THR A 98 -0.98 5.45 -20.31
C THR A 98 -2.42 5.13 -20.67
N ALA A 99 -2.69 3.95 -21.25
CA ALA A 99 -4.05 3.47 -21.53
C ALA A 99 -4.94 3.17 -20.30
N PHE A 100 -4.37 2.79 -19.14
CA PHE A 100 -5.12 2.49 -17.92
C PHE A 100 -5.30 3.73 -17.03
N LEU A 101 -4.27 4.58 -16.89
CA LEU A 101 -4.39 5.83 -16.16
C LEU A 101 -5.28 6.85 -16.89
N SER A 102 -5.13 7.02 -18.21
CA SER A 102 -5.86 8.04 -18.99
C SER A 102 -7.37 7.85 -18.98
N LYS A 103 -7.86 6.61 -18.89
CA LYS A 103 -9.31 6.34 -18.94
C LYS A 103 -10.03 6.54 -17.61
N ARG A 104 -9.31 6.51 -16.47
CA ARG A 104 -9.95 6.47 -15.14
C ARG A 104 -9.30 7.36 -14.08
N LEU A 105 -8.15 7.98 -14.37
CA LEU A 105 -7.32 8.69 -13.39
C LEU A 105 -6.99 7.82 -12.17
N LYS A 106 -6.87 6.51 -12.37
CA LYS A 106 -6.63 5.51 -11.33
C LYS A 106 -5.26 4.90 -11.48
N ALA A 107 -4.57 4.76 -10.36
CA ALA A 107 -3.26 4.14 -10.28
C ALA A 107 -3.23 3.16 -9.11
N SER A 108 -2.50 2.07 -9.27
CA SER A 108 -2.18 1.15 -8.18
C SER A 108 -0.72 0.76 -8.22
N PHE A 109 -0.16 0.49 -7.04
CA PHE A 109 1.21 0.03 -6.87
C PHE A 109 1.27 -0.94 -5.71
N GLU A 110 2.05 -2.00 -5.86
CA GLU A 110 2.24 -3.02 -4.82
C GLU A 110 3.70 -3.45 -4.78
N THR A 111 4.25 -3.57 -3.57
CA THR A 111 5.60 -4.07 -3.33
C THR A 111 5.71 -4.72 -1.95
N VAL A 112 6.83 -5.38 -1.71
CA VAL A 112 7.18 -6.00 -0.42
C VAL A 112 8.48 -5.40 0.12
N SER A 113 8.51 -5.16 1.43
CA SER A 113 9.69 -4.67 2.15
C SER A 113 9.96 -5.53 3.36
N SER A 114 11.23 -5.85 3.63
CA SER A 114 11.64 -6.49 4.89
C SER A 114 11.66 -5.52 6.08
N ILE A 115 11.58 -4.21 5.81
CA ILE A 115 11.61 -3.14 6.82
C ILE A 115 10.23 -2.49 6.89
N GLN A 116 9.77 -2.22 8.12
CA GLN A 116 8.47 -1.57 8.34
C GLN A 116 8.50 -0.10 7.90
N PRO A 117 7.56 0.36 7.06
CA PRO A 117 7.44 1.76 6.71
C PRO A 117 6.88 2.57 7.89
N THR A 118 7.43 3.75 8.10
CA THR A 118 6.91 4.79 9.01
C THR A 118 6.14 5.87 8.25
N ARG A 119 6.43 6.06 6.96
CA ARG A 119 5.71 6.96 6.06
C ARG A 119 5.86 6.49 4.61
N ILE A 120 4.82 6.71 3.80
CA ILE A 120 4.88 6.57 2.34
C ILE A 120 4.55 7.91 1.69
N PHE A 121 5.30 8.27 0.66
CA PHE A 121 5.02 9.46 -0.14
C PHE A 121 5.34 9.21 -1.62
N ILE A 122 4.82 10.07 -2.48
CA ILE A 122 4.93 9.95 -3.94
C ILE A 122 5.51 11.25 -4.48
N THR A 123 6.47 11.12 -5.39
CA THR A 123 7.01 12.25 -6.15
C THR A 123 6.75 12.08 -7.64
N ALA A 124 6.82 13.17 -8.40
CA ALA A 124 6.86 13.15 -9.85
C ALA A 124 8.28 13.41 -10.34
N GLU A 125 8.76 12.53 -11.23
CA GLU A 125 10.17 12.43 -11.62
C GLU A 125 10.35 12.32 -13.14
N GLU A 126 11.59 12.56 -13.60
CA GLU A 126 11.99 12.30 -14.98
C GLU A 126 12.27 10.81 -15.23
N ASP A 127 12.65 10.05 -14.20
CA ASP A 127 13.02 8.64 -14.29
C ASP A 127 12.56 7.89 -13.03
N GLY A 128 12.16 6.62 -13.17
CA GLY A 128 11.66 5.80 -12.07
C GLY A 128 12.72 5.26 -11.11
N THR A 129 14.00 5.35 -11.49
CA THR A 129 15.15 4.77 -10.79
C THR A 129 15.99 5.80 -10.03
N VAL A 130 15.48 7.04 -9.91
CA VAL A 130 16.14 8.11 -9.16
C VAL A 130 16.43 7.69 -7.71
N GLN A 131 17.57 8.16 -7.19
CA GLN A 131 18.05 7.84 -5.85
C GLN A 131 17.62 8.87 -4.80
N TYR A 132 17.16 10.05 -5.24
CA TYR A 132 16.71 11.13 -4.39
C TYR A 132 15.36 11.65 -4.87
N PRO A 133 14.43 11.95 -3.94
CA PRO A 133 13.12 12.48 -4.29
C PRO A 133 13.22 13.92 -4.80
N GLY A 134 12.50 14.20 -5.88
CA GLY A 134 12.28 15.50 -6.48
C GLY A 134 10.97 16.13 -6.01
N MET A 135 10.04 16.37 -6.95
CA MET A 135 8.80 17.10 -6.64
C MET A 135 7.82 16.21 -5.88
N GLN A 136 7.63 16.47 -4.59
CA GLN A 136 6.65 15.74 -3.77
C GLN A 136 5.21 16.09 -4.18
N VAL A 137 4.40 15.04 -4.37
CA VAL A 137 3.04 15.13 -4.90
C VAL A 137 2.03 14.67 -3.85
N LEU A 138 2.25 13.52 -3.21
CA LEU A 138 1.35 13.00 -2.17
C LEU A 138 2.18 12.50 -0.98
N THR A 139 1.64 12.61 0.23
CA THR A 139 2.28 12.10 1.44
C THR A 139 1.24 11.60 2.43
N THR A 140 1.54 10.52 3.15
CA THR A 140 0.70 10.02 4.24
C THR A 140 1.07 10.68 5.57
N ALA A 141 0.19 10.56 6.57
CA ALA A 141 0.63 10.67 7.96
C ALA A 141 1.57 9.50 8.32
N ASN A 142 2.20 9.57 9.50
CA ASN A 142 3.02 8.47 10.01
C ASN A 142 2.15 7.26 10.40
N PHE A 143 2.69 6.05 10.24
CA PHE A 143 2.03 4.78 10.56
C PHE A 143 1.95 4.44 12.04
#